data_AF-A0A7V0P0K1-F1
#
_entry.id   AF-A0A7V0P0K1-F1
#
_cell.length_a   1.000
_cell.length_b   1.000
_cell.length_c   1.000
_cell.angle_alpha   90.00
_cell.angle_beta   90.00
_cell.angle_gamma   90.00
#
_symmetry.space_group_name_H-M   'P 1'
#
loop_
_entity.id
_entity.type
_entity.pdbx_description
1 polymer ?
#
loop_
_entity_poly.entity_id
_entity_poly.type
_entity_poly.pdbx_seq_one_letter_code
_entity_poly.pdbx_strand_id
1 'polypeptide(L)'
;MGKKKRAKKEKIPIPSVPIKQSSPLGWIVLLGPLCIVSFALLFGKSIPFLKEQAAVEAEDAAEMVCRAAEDDIRSGNYQSAYSRLMYALQIKPDYADAYINLGKIYYLSGDIPTAINWLQKAVSLDLPQKDLVFNNLGLLYAQQGEYQTALAMFERALATGLSLEQIYSN
;
A
#
# COMPACT_ATOMS: atom_id res chain seq x y z
N MET A 1 -27.20 8.54 -33.43
CA MET A 1 -26.47 9.05 -32.25
C MET A 1 -26.85 8.24 -31.01
N GLY A 2 -26.16 7.13 -30.77
CA GLY A 2 -26.40 6.27 -29.59
C GLY A 2 -25.67 6.84 -28.37
N LYS A 3 -26.43 7.41 -27.42
CA LYS A 3 -25.89 7.78 -26.11
C LYS A 3 -25.45 6.50 -25.40
N LYS A 4 -24.15 6.24 -25.33
CA LYS A 4 -23.58 5.22 -24.42
C LYS A 4 -23.98 5.65 -23.00
N LYS A 5 -25.02 5.02 -22.45
CA LYS A 5 -25.36 5.13 -21.04
C LYS A 5 -24.12 4.66 -20.27
N ARG A 6 -23.43 5.58 -19.57
CA ARG A 6 -22.46 5.19 -18.54
C ARG A 6 -23.24 4.31 -17.57
N ALA A 7 -23.00 3.00 -17.61
CA ALA A 7 -23.49 2.09 -16.60
C ALA A 7 -23.08 2.67 -15.26
N LYS A 8 -24.05 2.96 -14.38
CA LYS A 8 -23.76 3.31 -12.99
C LYS A 8 -22.97 2.13 -12.45
N LYS A 9 -21.66 2.29 -12.25
CA LYS A 9 -20.85 1.30 -11.52
C LYS A 9 -21.51 1.20 -10.15
N GLU A 10 -22.21 0.11 -9.93
CA GLU A 10 -22.83 -0.19 -8.65
C GLU A 10 -21.69 -0.25 -7.64
N LYS A 11 -21.74 0.61 -6.61
CA LYS A 11 -20.71 0.63 -5.56
C LYS A 11 -20.74 -0.74 -4.90
N ILE A 12 -19.73 -1.57 -5.17
CA ILE A 12 -19.57 -2.84 -4.47
C ILE A 12 -19.16 -2.49 -3.03
N PRO A 13 -19.96 -2.84 -2.02
CA PRO A 13 -19.68 -2.47 -0.64
C PRO A 13 -18.46 -3.27 -0.16
N ILE A 14 -17.30 -2.63 -0.12
CA ILE A 14 -16.11 -3.14 0.56
C ILE A 14 -16.28 -2.76 2.03
N PRO A 15 -16.39 -3.72 2.97
CA PRO A 15 -16.61 -3.40 4.37
C PRO A 15 -15.42 -2.59 4.87
N SER A 16 -15.71 -1.43 5.45
CA SER A 16 -14.78 -0.63 6.21
C SER A 16 -14.47 -1.34 7.53
N VAL A 17 -13.81 -2.50 7.49
CA VAL A 17 -13.42 -3.19 8.72
C VAL A 17 -12.33 -2.31 9.36
N PRO A 18 -12.55 -1.78 10.57
CA PRO A 18 -11.53 -0.99 11.23
C PRO A 18 -10.31 -1.88 11.47
N ILE A 19 -9.13 -1.35 11.16
CA ILE A 19 -7.88 -1.90 11.65
C ILE A 19 -7.96 -1.80 13.18
N LYS A 20 -8.26 -2.89 13.86
CA LYS A 20 -7.80 -3.02 15.23
C LYS A 20 -6.29 -3.09 15.08
N GLN A 21 -5.59 -1.99 15.37
CA GLN A 21 -4.14 -1.95 15.41
C GLN A 21 -3.69 -2.89 16.54
N SER A 22 -3.68 -4.19 16.29
CA SER A 22 -2.84 -5.09 17.06
C SER A 22 -1.43 -4.85 16.53
N SER A 23 -0.70 -4.03 17.29
CA SER A 23 0.73 -3.75 17.15
C SER A 23 1.50 -4.91 16.50
N PRO A 24 2.41 -4.67 15.53
CA PRO A 24 3.07 -5.68 14.72
C PRO A 24 4.15 -6.48 15.47
N LEU A 25 4.16 -6.46 16.80
CA LEU A 25 5.02 -7.32 17.60
C LEU A 25 4.45 -8.75 17.73
N GLY A 26 3.43 -9.11 16.97
CA GLY A 26 2.79 -10.43 17.00
C GLY A 26 3.75 -11.60 16.68
N TRP A 27 4.77 -11.39 15.85
CA TRP A 27 5.78 -12.44 15.61
C TRP A 27 6.82 -12.53 16.73
N ILE A 28 7.05 -11.43 17.45
CA ILE A 28 7.77 -11.47 18.72
C ILE A 28 6.98 -12.28 19.76
N VAL A 29 5.66 -12.44 19.63
CA VAL A 29 4.90 -13.30 20.56
C VAL A 29 5.08 -14.80 20.24
N LEU A 30 5.33 -15.17 18.98
CA LEU A 30 5.51 -16.57 18.58
C LEU A 30 6.89 -17.13 18.93
N LEU A 31 7.93 -16.30 18.95
CA LEU A 31 9.28 -16.70 19.36
C LEU A 31 9.75 -16.03 20.67
N GLY A 32 9.11 -14.96 21.13
CA GLY A 32 9.60 -14.20 22.29
C GLY A 32 10.92 -13.47 22.00
N PRO A 33 11.20 -12.34 22.66
CA PRO A 33 12.56 -11.79 22.68
C PRO A 33 13.57 -12.81 23.22
N LEU A 34 13.11 -13.79 24.01
CA LEU A 34 13.91 -14.88 24.54
C LEU A 34 14.44 -15.84 23.45
N CYS A 35 13.67 -16.17 22.41
CA CYS A 35 14.16 -17.10 21.37
C CYS A 35 15.08 -16.39 20.37
N ILE A 36 14.86 -15.10 20.05
CA ILE A 36 15.80 -14.33 19.23
C ILE A 36 17.15 -14.21 19.94
N VAL A 37 17.16 -13.95 21.25
CA VAL A 37 18.40 -13.90 22.05
C VAL A 37 19.03 -15.29 22.17
N SER A 38 18.24 -16.34 22.40
CA SER A 38 18.75 -17.72 22.48
C SER A 38 19.35 -18.18 21.15
N PHE A 39 18.71 -17.85 20.03
CA PHE A 39 19.18 -18.16 18.68
C PHE A 39 20.43 -17.32 18.30
N ALA A 40 20.46 -16.04 18.66
CA ALA A 40 21.66 -15.20 18.50
C ALA A 40 22.86 -15.78 19.26
N LEU A 41 22.67 -16.21 20.51
CA LEU A 41 23.71 -16.81 21.34
C LEU A 41 24.14 -18.20 20.84
N LEU A 42 23.20 -19.02 20.34
CA LEU A 42 23.49 -20.36 19.79
C LEU A 42 24.26 -20.32 18.47
N PHE A 43 23.94 -19.36 17.58
CA PHE A 43 24.48 -19.31 16.22
C PHE A 43 25.49 -18.18 16.00
N GLY A 44 25.84 -17.42 17.04
CA GLY A 44 26.82 -16.34 16.98
C GLY A 44 26.42 -15.17 16.06
N LYS A 45 25.14 -15.05 15.72
CA LYS A 45 24.61 -13.98 14.85
C LYS A 45 24.23 -12.76 15.68
N SER A 46 24.45 -11.57 15.12
CA SER A 46 24.09 -10.32 15.79
C SER A 46 22.57 -10.13 15.82
N ILE A 47 22.05 -9.53 16.90
CA ILE A 47 20.63 -9.18 17.00
C ILE A 47 20.16 -8.29 15.82
N PRO A 48 20.96 -7.30 15.34
CA PRO A 48 20.64 -6.56 14.12
C PRO A 48 20.44 -7.44 12.88
N PHE A 49 21.33 -8.42 12.66
CA PHE A 49 21.24 -9.33 11.52
C PHE A 49 19.94 -10.16 11.54
N LEU A 50 19.55 -10.66 12.72
CA LEU A 50 18.31 -11.44 12.84
C LEU A 50 17.06 -10.58 12.64
N LYS A 51 17.09 -9.31 13.06
CA LYS A 51 16.00 -8.36 12.80
C LYS A 51 15.90 -8.03 11.31
N GLU A 52 17.02 -7.84 10.65
CA GLU A 52 17.08 -7.59 9.21
C GLU A 52 16.54 -8.78 8.42
N GLN A 53 16.96 -10.00 8.76
CA GLN A 53 16.44 -11.21 8.12
C GLN A 53 14.92 -11.36 8.31
N ALA A 54 14.41 -11.16 9.52
CA ALA A 54 12.98 -11.21 9.79
C ALA A 54 12.20 -10.12 9.02
N ALA A 55 12.80 -8.94 8.80
CA ALA A 55 12.20 -7.88 8.00
C ALA A 55 12.13 -8.23 6.52
N VAL A 56 13.15 -8.91 5.97
CA VAL A 56 13.15 -9.43 4.59
C VAL A 56 12.07 -10.50 4.43
N GLU A 57 11.98 -11.46 5.35
CA GLU A 57 10.93 -12.48 5.33
C GLU A 57 9.52 -11.86 5.42
N ALA A 58 9.36 -10.77 6.18
CA ALA A 58 8.12 -10.01 6.25
C ALA A 58 7.75 -9.37 4.90
N GLU A 59 8.74 -8.79 4.23
CA GLU A 59 8.60 -8.15 2.92
C GLU A 59 8.15 -9.18 1.88
N ASP A 60 8.86 -10.30 1.78
CA ASP A 60 8.56 -11.37 0.83
C ASP A 60 7.14 -11.93 1.03
N ALA A 61 6.73 -12.10 2.29
CA ALA A 61 5.40 -12.56 2.63
C ALA A 61 4.31 -11.52 2.27
N ALA A 62 4.55 -10.24 2.57
CA ALA A 62 3.62 -9.15 2.22
C ALA A 62 3.50 -8.99 0.70
N GLU A 63 4.61 -9.10 -0.03
CA GLU A 63 4.66 -9.04 -1.48
C GLU A 63 3.87 -10.19 -2.11
N MET A 64 4.11 -11.43 -1.68
CA MET A 64 3.38 -12.59 -2.19
C MET A 64 1.86 -12.42 -2.05
N VAL A 65 1.40 -11.94 -0.89
CA VAL A 65 -0.01 -11.69 -0.63
C VAL A 65 -0.55 -10.56 -1.51
N CYS A 66 0.23 -9.49 -1.73
CA CYS A 66 -0.17 -8.38 -2.59
C CYS A 66 -0.24 -8.78 -4.06
N ARG A 67 0.68 -9.60 -4.57
CA ARG A 67 0.59 -10.17 -5.92
C ARG A 67 -0.71 -10.97 -6.11
N ALA A 68 -1.06 -11.80 -5.13
CA ALA A 68 -2.34 -12.52 -5.16
C ALA A 68 -3.56 -11.57 -5.09
N ALA A 69 -3.45 -10.46 -4.36
CA ALA A 69 -4.49 -9.44 -4.33
C ALA A 69 -4.65 -8.76 -5.70
N GLU A 70 -3.57 -8.51 -6.44
CA GLU A 70 -3.65 -7.92 -7.78
C GLU A 70 -4.38 -8.83 -8.78
N ASP A 71 -4.21 -10.14 -8.67
CA ASP A 71 -4.96 -11.11 -9.46
C ASP A 71 -6.47 -11.06 -9.14
N ASP A 72 -6.82 -10.89 -7.87
CA ASP A 72 -8.20 -10.66 -7.44
C ASP A 72 -8.75 -9.32 -7.97
N ILE A 73 -7.93 -8.26 -7.98
CA ILE A 73 -8.29 -6.95 -8.57
C ILE A 73 -8.57 -7.10 -10.06
N ARG A 74 -7.70 -7.83 -10.78
CA ARG A 74 -7.84 -8.05 -12.23
C ARG A 74 -9.10 -8.86 -12.56
N SER A 75 -9.44 -9.79 -11.68
CA SER A 75 -10.66 -10.61 -11.74
C SER A 75 -11.94 -9.87 -11.28
N GLY A 76 -11.81 -8.65 -10.73
CA GLY A 76 -12.93 -7.87 -10.19
C GLY A 76 -13.40 -8.31 -8.79
N ASN A 77 -12.69 -9.23 -8.16
CA ASN A 77 -12.98 -9.76 -6.82
C ASN A 77 -12.49 -8.82 -5.71
N TYR A 78 -13.00 -7.59 -5.67
CA TYR A 78 -12.48 -6.53 -4.78
C TYR A 78 -12.57 -6.88 -3.29
N GLN A 79 -13.53 -7.71 -2.88
CA GLN A 79 -13.67 -8.16 -1.50
C GLN A 79 -12.53 -9.08 -1.06
N SER A 80 -12.14 -10.01 -1.94
CA SER A 80 -11.00 -10.91 -1.72
C SER A 80 -9.69 -10.12 -1.72
N ALA A 81 -9.53 -9.22 -2.70
CA ALA A 81 -8.39 -8.31 -2.77
C ALA A 81 -8.24 -7.47 -1.49
N TYR A 82 -9.32 -6.85 -0.99
CA TYR A 82 -9.30 -6.12 0.26
C TYR A 82 -8.79 -6.99 1.42
N SER A 83 -9.34 -8.20 1.57
CA SER A 83 -8.97 -9.10 2.66
C SER A 83 -7.48 -9.48 2.61
N ARG A 84 -6.94 -9.74 1.42
CA ARG A 84 -5.50 -10.01 1.22
C ARG A 84 -4.64 -8.79 1.52
N LEU A 85 -5.02 -7.61 1.02
CA LEU A 85 -4.27 -6.38 1.28
C LEU A 85 -4.25 -6.02 2.77
N MET A 86 -5.36 -6.22 3.47
CA MET A 86 -5.43 -6.04 4.92
C MET A 86 -4.54 -7.04 5.65
N TYR A 87 -4.45 -8.29 5.17
CA TYR A 87 -3.52 -9.28 5.71
C TYR A 87 -2.07 -8.90 5.45
N ALA A 88 -1.73 -8.38 4.26
CA ALA A 88 -0.40 -7.84 3.98
C ALA A 88 -0.02 -6.71 4.95
N LEU A 89 -0.97 -5.83 5.31
CA LEU A 89 -0.75 -4.79 6.33
C LEU A 89 -0.65 -5.33 7.76
N GLN A 90 -1.13 -6.54 8.06
CA GLN A 90 -0.89 -7.20 9.34
C GLN A 90 0.52 -7.78 9.42
N ILE A 91 1.03 -8.31 8.30
CA ILE A 91 2.40 -8.81 8.16
C ILE A 91 3.39 -7.65 8.23
N LYS A 92 3.17 -6.63 7.40
CA LYS A 92 4.01 -5.45 7.27
C LYS A 92 3.15 -4.18 7.20
N PRO A 93 2.98 -3.46 8.32
CA PRO A 93 2.10 -2.29 8.40
C PRO A 93 2.50 -1.10 7.53
N ASP A 94 3.76 -1.03 7.10
CA ASP A 94 4.34 0.02 6.26
C ASP A 94 4.56 -0.42 4.81
N TYR A 95 3.87 -1.47 4.36
CA TYR A 95 4.01 -1.98 3.00
C TYR A 95 3.27 -1.10 1.98
N ALA A 96 4.02 -0.29 1.21
CA ALA A 96 3.48 0.74 0.31
C ALA A 96 2.48 0.20 -0.73
N ASP A 97 2.80 -0.93 -1.36
CA ASP A 97 1.96 -1.52 -2.40
C ASP A 97 0.57 -1.89 -1.88
N ALA A 98 0.45 -2.28 -0.60
CA ALA A 98 -0.85 -2.56 -0.02
C ALA A 98 -1.73 -1.30 0.05
N TYR A 99 -1.17 -0.14 0.44
CA TYR A 99 -1.89 1.13 0.45
C TYR A 99 -2.27 1.60 -0.96
N ILE A 100 -1.35 1.45 -1.92
CA ILE A 100 -1.59 1.81 -3.33
C ILE A 100 -2.72 0.94 -3.90
N ASN A 101 -2.66 -0.37 -3.69
CA ASN A 101 -3.67 -1.31 -4.18
C ASN A 101 -5.01 -1.14 -3.45
N LEU A 102 -5.04 -0.75 -2.16
CA LEU A 102 -6.27 -0.34 -1.48
C LEU A 102 -6.88 0.90 -2.13
N GLY A 103 -6.06 1.92 -2.45
CA GLY A 103 -6.51 3.07 -3.23
C GLY A 103 -7.13 2.65 -4.58
N LYS A 104 -6.45 1.74 -5.29
CA LYS A 104 -6.90 1.21 -6.58
C LYS A 104 -8.23 0.48 -6.50
N ILE A 105 -8.47 -0.38 -5.50
CA ILE A 105 -9.75 -1.11 -5.40
C ILE A 105 -10.92 -0.16 -5.13
N TYR A 106 -10.74 0.84 -4.25
CA TYR A 106 -11.78 1.82 -3.96
C TYR A 106 -12.04 2.74 -5.15
N TYR A 107 -11.00 3.08 -5.93
CA TYR A 107 -11.16 3.77 -7.20
C TYR A 107 -11.97 2.94 -8.20
N LEU A 108 -11.63 1.67 -8.37
CA LEU A 108 -12.31 0.78 -9.31
C LEU A 108 -13.77 0.51 -8.92
N SER A 109 -14.06 0.43 -7.62
CA SER A 109 -15.42 0.31 -7.07
C SER A 109 -16.22 1.62 -7.07
N GLY A 110 -15.58 2.74 -7.43
CA GLY A 110 -16.22 4.06 -7.58
C GLY A 110 -16.28 4.90 -6.31
N ASP A 111 -15.62 4.47 -5.24
CA ASP A 111 -15.53 5.22 -3.98
C ASP A 111 -14.23 6.04 -3.90
N ILE A 112 -14.17 7.07 -4.76
CA ILE A 112 -13.01 7.97 -4.90
C ILE A 112 -12.58 8.60 -3.56
N PRO A 113 -13.48 9.08 -2.67
CA PRO A 113 -13.05 9.67 -1.40
C PRO A 113 -12.24 8.69 -0.52
N THR A 114 -12.66 7.42 -0.49
CA THR A 114 -11.95 6.38 0.27
C THR A 114 -10.62 6.01 -0.39
N ALA A 115 -10.56 6.00 -1.73
CA ALA A 115 -9.32 5.82 -2.46
C ALA A 115 -8.28 6.90 -2.12
N ILE A 116 -8.70 8.17 -2.10
CA ILE A 116 -7.85 9.31 -1.71
C ILE A 116 -7.34 9.13 -0.27
N ASN A 117 -8.21 8.75 0.67
CA ASN A 117 -7.82 8.55 2.07
C ASN A 117 -6.71 7.49 2.21
N TRP A 118 -6.80 6.36 1.51
CA TRP A 118 -5.75 5.33 1.54
C TRP A 118 -4.41 5.83 1.00
N LEU A 119 -4.42 6.59 -0.09
CA LEU A 119 -3.19 7.17 -0.65
C LEU A 119 -2.63 8.29 0.23
N GLN A 120 -3.48 9.12 0.85
CA GLN A 120 -3.06 10.12 1.82
C GLN A 120 -2.43 9.48 3.06
N LYS A 121 -2.91 8.32 3.51
CA LYS A 121 -2.26 7.55 4.57
C LYS A 121 -0.84 7.14 4.18
N ALA A 122 -0.64 6.66 2.95
CA ALA A 122 0.70 6.32 2.45
C ALA A 122 1.64 7.54 2.47
N VAL A 123 1.15 8.72 2.08
CA VAL A 123 1.90 9.98 2.20
C VAL A 123 2.21 10.33 3.66
N SER A 124 1.22 10.21 4.56
CA SER A 124 1.39 10.58 5.97
C SER A 124 2.36 9.68 6.74
N LEU A 125 2.49 8.43 6.30
CA LEU A 125 3.40 7.43 6.86
C LEU A 125 4.78 7.46 6.19
N ASP A 126 4.99 8.38 5.24
CA ASP A 126 6.22 8.52 4.47
C ASP A 126 6.66 7.23 3.75
N LEU A 127 5.69 6.45 3.25
CA LEU A 127 5.95 5.18 2.59
C LEU A 127 6.77 5.36 1.29
N PRO A 128 7.52 4.33 0.85
CA PRO A 128 8.25 4.36 -0.43
C PRO A 128 7.29 4.51 -1.63
N GLN A 129 7.84 4.69 -2.83
CA GLN A 129 7.08 4.88 -4.08
C GLN A 129 6.20 6.15 -4.09
N LYS A 130 6.73 7.25 -3.53
CA LYS A 130 6.03 8.53 -3.38
C LYS A 130 5.58 9.10 -4.73
N ASP A 131 6.36 8.89 -5.77
CA ASP A 131 6.06 9.24 -7.15
C ASP A 131 4.76 8.58 -7.63
N LEU A 132 4.62 7.26 -7.43
CA LEU A 132 3.41 6.52 -7.78
C LEU A 132 2.21 6.94 -6.92
N VAL A 133 2.41 7.16 -5.62
CA VAL A 133 1.33 7.61 -4.71
C VAL A 133 0.82 8.99 -5.13
N PHE A 134 1.71 9.95 -5.39
CA PHE A 134 1.33 11.30 -5.83
C PHE A 134 0.68 11.29 -7.22
N ASN A 135 1.19 10.47 -8.15
CA ASN A 135 0.57 10.32 -9.46
C ASN A 135 -0.87 9.79 -9.32
N ASN A 136 -1.10 8.78 -8.49
CA ASN A 136 -2.42 8.22 -8.25
C ASN A 136 -3.36 9.25 -7.58
N LEU A 137 -2.87 10.03 -6.61
CA LEU A 137 -3.65 11.13 -6.03
C LEU A 137 -4.03 12.17 -7.09
N GLY A 138 -3.09 12.57 -7.95
CA GLY A 138 -3.33 13.50 -9.04
C GLY A 138 -4.44 13.02 -9.98
N LEU A 139 -4.42 11.74 -10.36
CA LEU A 139 -5.48 11.13 -11.18
C LEU A 139 -6.85 11.17 -10.48
N LEU A 140 -6.90 10.88 -9.18
CA LEU A 140 -8.16 10.89 -8.42
C LEU A 140 -8.73 12.31 -8.27
N TYR A 141 -7.89 13.30 -7.96
CA TYR A 141 -8.32 14.71 -7.89
C TYR A 141 -8.77 15.24 -9.25
N ALA A 142 -8.07 14.89 -10.33
CA ALA A 142 -8.48 15.26 -11.68
C ALA A 142 -9.85 14.68 -12.03
N GLN A 143 -10.13 13.44 -11.61
CA GLN A 143 -11.44 12.83 -11.81
C GLN A 143 -12.56 13.50 -11.00
N GLN A 144 -12.24 14.11 -9.86
CA GLN A 144 -13.18 14.94 -9.09
C GLN A 144 -13.36 16.35 -9.66
N GLY A 145 -12.56 16.73 -10.66
CA GLY A 145 -12.54 18.09 -11.23
C GLY A 145 -11.69 19.09 -10.44
N GLU A 146 -10.94 18.61 -9.44
CA GLU A 146 -10.02 19.43 -8.64
C GLU A 146 -8.68 19.58 -9.35
N TYR A 147 -8.68 20.25 -10.49
CA TYR A 147 -7.52 20.30 -11.39
C TYR A 147 -6.30 21.00 -10.78
N GLN A 148 -6.48 22.04 -9.95
CA GLN A 148 -5.35 22.68 -9.27
C GLN A 148 -4.68 21.72 -8.28
N THR A 149 -5.48 20.99 -7.49
CA THR A 149 -4.97 19.97 -6.55
C THR A 149 -4.28 18.84 -7.30
N ALA A 150 -4.87 18.38 -8.41
CA ALA A 150 -4.30 17.35 -9.25
C ALA A 150 -2.93 17.75 -9.81
N LEU A 151 -2.82 18.98 -10.34
CA LEU A 151 -1.56 19.51 -10.87
C LEU A 151 -0.48 19.53 -9.80
N ALA A 152 -0.80 20.03 -8.59
CA ALA A 152 0.14 20.02 -7.47
C ALA A 152 0.61 18.61 -7.10
N MET A 153 -0.28 17.60 -7.17
CA MET A 153 0.12 16.21 -6.93
C MET A 153 1.04 15.68 -8.04
N PHE A 154 0.76 15.97 -9.31
CA PHE A 154 1.63 15.56 -10.42
C PHE A 154 3.02 16.23 -10.35
N GLU A 155 3.09 17.51 -9.98
CA GLU A 155 4.36 18.21 -9.75
C GLU A 155 5.18 17.54 -8.64
N ARG A 156 4.53 17.14 -7.55
CA ARG A 156 5.19 16.37 -6.48
C ARG A 156 5.65 15.01 -6.96
N ALA A 157 4.85 14.31 -7.76
CA ALA A 157 5.21 13.01 -8.33
C ALA A 157 6.48 13.12 -9.19
N LEU A 158 6.55 14.15 -10.04
CA LEU A 158 7.72 14.45 -10.85
C LEU A 158 8.94 14.78 -9.97
N ALA A 159 8.77 15.66 -8.97
CA ALA A 159 9.88 16.02 -8.08
C ALA A 159 10.46 14.81 -7.33
N THR A 160 9.62 13.84 -6.94
CA THR A 160 10.08 12.61 -6.29
C THR A 160 10.65 11.58 -7.26
N GLY A 161 10.04 11.40 -8.45
CA GLY A 161 10.49 10.42 -9.45
C GLY A 161 11.76 10.85 -10.18
N LEU A 162 11.97 12.16 -10.34
CA LEU A 162 13.19 12.75 -10.90
C LEU A 162 14.29 12.96 -9.85
N SER A 163 14.15 12.45 -8.62
CA SER A 163 15.05 12.83 -7.52
C SER A 163 16.47 12.24 -7.62
N LEU A 164 17.43 13.18 -7.66
CA LEU A 164 18.90 13.15 -7.54
C LEU A 164 19.78 12.74 -8.73
N GLU A 165 19.63 11.58 -9.38
CA GLU A 165 20.61 11.19 -10.43
C GLU A 165 20.43 11.92 -11.77
N GLN A 166 19.19 12.26 -12.15
CA GLN A 166 18.90 12.83 -13.47
C GLN A 166 18.91 14.36 -13.50
N ILE A 167 18.67 15.01 -12.36
CA ILE A 167 18.66 16.48 -12.25
C ILE A 167 20.09 17.05 -12.17
N TYR A 168 21.06 16.28 -11.65
CA TYR A 168 22.45 16.72 -11.47
C TYR A 168 23.45 16.09 -12.46
N SER A 169 23.00 15.31 -13.46
CA SER A 169 23.87 14.68 -14.48
C SER A 169 23.94 15.43 -15.83
N ASN A 170 23.80 16.76 -15.83
CA ASN A 170 24.10 17.61 -16.99
C ASN A 170 25.30 18.52 -16.74
#